data_AF-A0A354DIU6-F1
#
_entry.id   AF-A0A354DIU6-F1
#
_cell.length_a   1.000
_cell.length_b   1.000
_cell.length_c   1.000
_cell.angle_alpha   90.00
_cell.angle_beta   90.00
_cell.angle_gamma   90.00
#
_symmetry.space_group_name_H-M   'P 1'
#
loop_
_entity.id
_entity.type
_entity.pdbx_description
1 polymer ?
#
loop_
_entity_poly.entity_id
_entity_poly.type
_entity_poly.pdbx_seq_one_letter_code
_entity_poly.pdbx_strand_id
1 'polypeptide(L)'
;MDNQAIIAIIVFLLSYALIISEKIHRTIIAISGAVLMIGLGIINQSTAIHHIDFNTLGLLIGMMILVYVTSETGAFRYVAIWSAKKVKGDPLKILIAFALITAVASAFLDNVTTVLLMVP
;
A
#
# COMPACT_ATOMS: atom_id res chain seq x y z
N MET A 1 -26.55 -21.92 0.52
CA MET A 1 -25.19 -21.51 0.16
C MET A 1 -24.44 -22.77 -0.23
N ASP A 2 -23.80 -22.78 -1.39
CA ASP A 2 -23.02 -23.94 -1.81
C ASP A 2 -21.83 -24.16 -0.86
N ASN A 3 -21.48 -25.43 -0.59
CA ASN A 3 -20.43 -25.78 0.37
C ASN A 3 -19.08 -25.08 0.03
N GLN A 4 -18.78 -24.92 -1.26
CA GLN A 4 -17.60 -24.20 -1.73
C GLN A 4 -17.62 -22.71 -1.35
N ALA A 5 -18.78 -22.05 -1.39
CA ALA A 5 -18.91 -20.65 -1.02
C ALA A 5 -18.68 -20.44 0.50
N ILE A 6 -19.16 -21.37 1.33
CA ILE A 6 -18.91 -21.33 2.78
C ILE A 6 -17.42 -21.45 3.07
N ILE A 7 -16.74 -22.40 2.43
CA ILE A 7 -15.29 -22.59 2.61
C ILE A 7 -14.52 -21.35 2.13
N ALA A 8 -14.89 -20.76 0.99
CA ALA A 8 -14.27 -19.54 0.48
C ALA A 8 -14.39 -18.38 1.48
N ILE A 9 -15.57 -18.19 2.07
CA ILE A 9 -15.81 -17.15 3.07
C ILE A 9 -14.98 -17.40 4.33
N ILE A 10 -14.88 -18.65 4.78
CA ILE A 10 -14.05 -19.00 5.95
C ILE A 10 -12.58 -18.68 5.67
N VAL A 11 -12.04 -19.08 4.52
CA VAL A 11 -10.66 -18.78 4.14
C VAL A 11 -10.44 -17.27 4.08
N PHE A 12 -11.36 -16.53 3.47
CA PHE A 12 -11.29 -15.06 3.39
C PHE A 12 -11.27 -14.40 4.78
N LEU A 13 -12.21 -14.76 5.66
CA LEU A 13 -12.29 -14.19 7.01
C LEU A 13 -11.07 -14.54 7.86
N LEU A 14 -10.57 -15.77 7.77
CA LEU A 14 -9.36 -16.19 8.48
C LEU A 14 -8.12 -15.44 7.98
N SER A 15 -7.92 -15.37 6.65
CA SER A 15 -6.83 -14.60 6.08
C SER A 15 -6.89 -13.14 6.50
N TYR A 16 -8.07 -12.53 6.48
CA TYR A 16 -8.24 -11.13 6.88
C TYR A 16 -7.97 -10.90 8.37
N ALA A 17 -8.49 -11.78 9.24
CA ALA A 17 -8.22 -11.72 10.68
C ALA A 17 -6.72 -11.88 11.00
N LEU A 18 -6.02 -12.76 10.30
CA LEU A 18 -4.57 -12.94 10.46
C LEU A 18 -3.79 -11.70 9.97
N ILE A 19 -4.21 -11.08 8.87
CA ILE A 19 -3.60 -9.83 8.36
C ILE A 19 -3.77 -8.71 9.40
N ILE A 20 -4.98 -8.54 9.95
CA ILE A 20 -5.26 -7.54 10.99
C ILE A 20 -4.47 -7.82 12.27
N SER A 21 -4.26 -9.09 12.62
CA SER A 21 -3.47 -9.43 13.80
C SER A 21 -2.00 -9.01 13.69
N GLU A 22 -1.50 -8.68 12.49
CA GLU A 22 -0.11 -8.29 12.20
C GLU A 22 1.00 -9.24 12.72
N LYS A 23 0.64 -10.43 13.21
CA LYS A 23 1.58 -11.44 13.75
C LYS A 23 2.38 -12.14 12.65
N ILE A 24 1.85 -12.20 11.44
CA ILE A 24 2.44 -12.88 10.29
C ILE A 24 2.43 -11.89 9.12
N HIS A 25 3.46 -11.93 8.27
CA HIS A 25 3.57 -11.04 7.13
C HIS A 25 2.37 -11.19 6.18
N ARG A 26 1.69 -10.07 5.86
CA ARG A 26 0.48 -10.04 5.02
C ARG A 26 0.63 -10.80 3.69
N THR A 27 1.80 -10.74 3.07
CA THR A 27 2.11 -11.46 1.82
C THR A 27 2.04 -12.99 1.99
N ILE A 28 2.57 -13.51 3.09
CA ILE A 28 2.55 -14.96 3.37
C ILE A 28 1.11 -15.43 3.53
N ILE A 29 0.28 -14.67 4.25
CA ILE A 29 -1.13 -14.97 4.47
C ILE A 29 -1.93 -14.91 3.17
N ALA A 30 -1.68 -13.90 2.33
CA ALA A 30 -2.39 -13.74 1.06
C ALA A 30 -2.05 -14.89 0.08
N ILE A 31 -0.76 -15.23 -0.05
CA ILE A 31 -0.32 -16.32 -0.93
C ILE A 31 -0.82 -17.67 -0.41
N SER A 32 -0.73 -17.93 0.89
CA SER A 32 -1.22 -19.19 1.46
C SER A 32 -2.74 -19.34 1.30
N GLY A 33 -3.50 -18.26 1.50
CA GLY A 33 -4.94 -18.23 1.23
C GLY A 33 -5.26 -18.53 -0.24
N ALA A 34 -4.54 -17.93 -1.18
CA ALA A 34 -4.71 -18.20 -2.61
C ALA A 34 -4.38 -19.66 -2.98
N VAL A 35 -3.28 -20.21 -2.45
CA VAL A 35 -2.88 -21.61 -2.66
C VAL A 35 -3.92 -22.57 -2.08
N LEU A 36 -4.48 -22.28 -0.89
CA LEU A 36 -5.56 -23.06 -0.31
C LEU A 36 -6.83 -23.03 -1.17
N MET A 37 -7.21 -21.88 -1.70
CA MET A 37 -8.38 -21.73 -2.58
C MET A 37 -8.24 -22.56 -3.86
N ILE A 38 -7.03 -22.62 -4.45
CA ILE A 38 -6.73 -23.45 -5.62
C ILE A 38 -6.69 -24.93 -5.23
N GLY A 39 -6.01 -25.27 -4.13
CA GLY A 39 -5.85 -26.66 -3.67
C GLY A 39 -7.17 -27.32 -3.27
N LEU A 40 -8.13 -26.56 -2.76
CA LEU A 40 -9.49 -27.02 -2.44
C LEU A 40 -10.42 -27.06 -3.67
N GLY A 41 -9.92 -26.68 -4.86
CA GLY A 41 -10.70 -26.68 -6.10
C GLY A 41 -11.83 -25.64 -6.12
N ILE A 42 -11.76 -24.61 -5.27
CA ILE A 42 -12.76 -23.53 -5.22
C ILE A 42 -12.57 -22.60 -6.42
N ILE A 43 -11.32 -22.35 -6.79
CA ILE A 43 -10.95 -21.62 -8.01
C ILE A 43 -9.96 -22.46 -8.82
N ASN A 44 -10.09 -22.45 -10.14
CA ASN A 44 -9.07 -23.03 -11.01
C ASN A 44 -7.84 -22.10 -11.06
N GLN A 45 -6.65 -22.66 -11.21
CA GLN A 45 -5.39 -21.92 -11.37
C GLN A 45 -5.45 -20.93 -12.53
N SER A 46 -6.01 -21.34 -13.69
CA SER A 46 -6.15 -20.43 -14.84
C SER A 46 -7.03 -19.22 -14.49
N THR A 47 -8.16 -19.46 -13.83
CA THR A 47 -9.05 -18.40 -13.35
C THR A 47 -8.34 -17.50 -12.34
N ALA A 48 -7.57 -18.07 -11.40
CA ALA A 48 -6.82 -17.31 -10.40
C ALA A 48 -5.80 -16.36 -11.05
N ILE A 49 -5.05 -16.83 -12.04
CA ILE A 49 -4.08 -16.02 -12.79
C ILE A 49 -4.79 -14.91 -13.58
N HIS A 50 -5.94 -15.22 -14.19
CA HIS A 50 -6.73 -14.22 -14.91
C HIS A 50 -7.28 -13.10 -14.02
N HIS A 51 -7.44 -13.35 -12.71
CA HIS A 51 -7.84 -12.33 -11.74
C HIS A 51 -6.66 -11.44 -11.29
N ILE A 52 -5.43 -11.74 -11.69
CA ILE A 52 -4.27 -10.88 -11.42
C ILE A 52 -4.32 -9.71 -12.41
N ASP A 53 -4.56 -8.51 -11.88
CA ASP A 53 -4.48 -7.27 -12.67
C ASP A 53 -3.03 -6.80 -12.79
N PHE A 54 -2.38 -7.20 -13.89
CA PHE A 54 -1.02 -6.79 -14.22
C PHE A 54 -0.89 -5.30 -14.54
N ASN A 55 -1.96 -4.63 -15.00
CA ASN A 55 -1.90 -3.19 -15.24
C ASN A 55 -1.79 -2.44 -13.92
N THR A 56 -2.60 -2.83 -12.93
CA THR A 56 -2.53 -2.26 -11.58
C THR A 56 -1.17 -2.56 -10.92
N LEU A 57 -0.68 -3.80 -11.01
CA LEU A 57 0.66 -4.13 -10.49
C LEU A 57 1.78 -3.33 -11.18
N GLY A 58 1.73 -3.21 -12.50
CA GLY A 58 2.69 -2.44 -13.28
C GLY A 58 2.67 -0.96 -12.91
N LEU A 59 1.49 -0.38 -12.74
CA LEU A 59 1.30 1.00 -12.27
C LEU A 59 1.92 1.19 -10.87
N LEU A 60 1.62 0.30 -9.92
CA LEU A 60 2.17 0.36 -8.56
C LEU A 60 3.70 0.28 -8.57
N ILE A 61 4.29 -0.65 -9.33
CA ILE A 61 5.74 -0.77 -9.47
C ILE A 61 6.34 0.51 -10.08
N GLY A 62 5.74 1.03 -11.16
CA GLY A 62 6.19 2.26 -11.81
C GLY A 62 6.16 3.46 -10.86
N MET A 63 5.08 3.60 -10.08
CA MET A 63 4.97 4.65 -9.05
C MET A 63 6.02 4.48 -7.97
N MET A 64 6.27 3.26 -7.46
CA MET A 64 7.30 3.02 -6.45
C MET A 64 8.70 3.38 -6.97
N ILE A 65 9.03 3.03 -8.22
CA ILE A 65 10.32 3.40 -8.84
C ILE A 65 10.44 4.92 -8.94
N LEU A 66 9.41 5.61 -9.42
CA LEU A 66 9.40 7.07 -9.55
C LEU A 66 9.61 7.74 -8.19
N VAL A 67 8.89 7.29 -7.16
CA VAL A 67 9.03 7.84 -5.81
C VAL A 67 10.42 7.59 -5.26
N TYR A 68 10.96 6.37 -5.42
CA TYR A 68 12.30 6.01 -4.97
C TYR A 68 13.36 6.93 -5.58
N VAL A 69 13.37 7.08 -6.91
CA VAL A 69 14.31 7.97 -7.61
C VAL A 69 14.14 9.42 -7.15
N THR A 70 12.90 9.90 -7.02
CA THR A 70 12.63 11.26 -6.55
C THR A 70 13.13 11.48 -5.12
N SER A 71 13.03 10.45 -4.25
CA SER A 71 13.51 10.52 -2.88
C SER A 71 15.03 10.64 -2.78
N GLU A 72 15.77 9.93 -3.65
CA GLU A 72 17.23 10.01 -3.72
C GLU A 72 17.74 11.39 -4.18
N THR A 73 16.95 12.15 -4.97
CA THR A 73 17.33 13.53 -5.34
C THR A 73 17.31 14.51 -4.17
N GLY A 74 16.69 14.14 -3.04
CA GLY A 74 16.49 15.03 -1.90
C GLY A 74 15.35 16.05 -2.07
N ALA A 75 14.51 15.91 -3.10
CA ALA A 75 13.38 16.80 -3.38
C ALA A 75 12.43 16.93 -2.17
N PHE A 76 12.02 15.81 -1.56
CA PHE A 76 11.15 15.82 -0.38
C PHE A 76 11.80 16.52 0.81
N ARG A 77 13.09 16.25 1.07
CA ARG A 77 13.84 16.89 2.15
C ARG A 77 13.97 18.40 1.94
N TYR A 78 14.19 18.84 0.70
CA TYR A 78 14.22 20.26 0.35
C TYR A 78 12.86 20.92 0.65
N VAL A 79 11.76 20.32 0.19
CA VAL A 79 10.40 20.83 0.41
C VAL A 79 10.06 20.88 1.90
N ALA A 80 10.42 19.85 2.68
CA ALA A 80 10.20 19.83 4.12
C ALA A 80 10.94 20.97 4.84
N ILE A 81 12.23 21.16 4.56
CA ILE A 81 13.05 22.23 5.17
C ILE A 81 12.56 23.61 4.73
N TRP A 82 12.25 23.78 3.45
CA TRP A 82 11.73 25.04 2.91
C TRP A 82 10.42 25.45 3.60
N SER A 83 9.51 24.49 3.76
CA SER A 83 8.21 24.71 4.39
C SER A 83 8.35 25.06 5.87
N ALA A 84 9.20 24.33 6.60
CA ALA A 84 9.50 24.60 8.01
C ALA A 84 10.12 25.99 8.22
N LYS A 85 11.04 26.41 7.35
CA LYS A 85 11.61 27.76 7.36
C LYS A 85 10.55 28.83 7.05
N LYS A 86 9.65 28.57 6.10
CA LYS A 86 8.61 29.53 5.69
C LYS A 86 7.65 29.86 6.83
N VAL A 87 7.32 28.88 7.66
CA VAL A 87 6.42 29.06 8.81
C VAL A 87 7.13 29.41 10.12
N LYS A 88 8.44 29.70 10.06
CA LYS A 88 9.27 30.15 11.19
C LYS A 88 9.27 29.20 12.40
N GLY A 89 9.14 27.90 12.19
CA GLY A 89 9.19 26.92 13.28
C GLY A 89 7.91 26.77 14.12
N ASP A 90 6.80 27.43 13.75
CA ASP A 90 5.52 27.30 14.45
C ASP A 90 4.93 25.88 14.23
N PRO A 91 4.75 25.07 15.29
CA PRO A 91 4.35 23.66 15.16
C PRO A 91 3.02 23.45 14.44
N LEU A 92 2.02 24.30 14.70
CA LEU A 92 0.70 24.17 14.07
C LEU A 92 0.77 24.50 12.58
N LYS A 93 1.55 25.53 12.22
CA LYS A 93 1.71 25.93 10.82
C LYS A 93 2.57 24.93 10.03
N ILE A 94 3.55 24.29 10.67
CA ILE A 94 4.30 23.17 10.06
C ILE A 94 3.36 22.02 9.75
N LEU A 95 2.51 21.64 10.71
CA LEU A 95 1.55 20.55 10.52
C LEU A 95 0.60 20.83 9.34
N ILE A 96 0.07 22.06 9.25
CA ILE A 96 -0.78 22.47 8.11
C ILE A 96 0.01 22.46 6.80
N ALA A 97 1.23 23.00 6.78
CA ALA A 97 2.06 23.03 5.58
C ALA A 97 2.40 21.62 5.08
N PHE A 98 2.81 20.72 5.98
CA PHE A 98 3.09 19.33 5.63
C PHE A 98 1.84 18.59 5.20
N ALA A 99 0.70 18.77 5.85
CA ALA A 99 -0.56 18.19 5.42
C ALA A 99 -0.95 18.62 4.00
N LEU A 100 -0.82 19.90 3.66
CA LEU A 100 -1.10 20.41 2.31
C LEU A 100 -0.14 19.83 1.27
N ILE A 101 1.15 19.80 1.57
CA ILE A 101 2.17 19.24 0.66
C ILE A 101 1.92 17.75 0.45
N THR A 102 1.66 16.99 1.53
CA THR A 102 1.32 15.56 1.46
C THR A 102 0.05 15.36 0.64
N ALA A 103 -0.99 16.18 0.82
CA ALA A 103 -2.22 16.07 0.06
C ALA A 103 -2.01 16.30 -1.44
N VAL A 104 -1.20 17.30 -1.82
CA VAL A 104 -0.86 17.56 -3.23
C VAL A 104 0.04 16.45 -3.79
N ALA A 105 1.04 16.01 -3.03
CA ALA A 105 1.98 14.96 -3.46
C ALA A 105 1.31 13.59 -3.59
N SER A 106 0.36 13.26 -2.71
CA SER A 106 -0.44 12.02 -2.72
C SER A 106 -1.31 11.86 -3.97
N ALA A 107 -1.60 12.94 -4.71
CA ALA A 107 -2.26 12.85 -6.00
C ALA A 107 -1.37 12.25 -7.12
N PHE A 108 -0.05 12.29 -6.93
CA PHE A 108 0.93 11.81 -7.92
C PHE A 108 1.74 10.60 -7.43
N LEU A 109 1.75 10.33 -6.12
CA LEU A 109 2.63 9.39 -5.46
C LEU A 109 1.83 8.43 -4.58
N ASP A 110 2.40 7.25 -4.31
CA ASP A 110 1.78 6.31 -3.39
C ASP A 110 1.73 6.88 -1.96
N ASN A 111 0.61 6.61 -1.29
CA ASN A 111 0.25 7.23 -0.02
C ASN A 111 1.22 6.86 1.11
N VAL A 112 1.66 5.60 1.16
CA VAL A 112 2.56 5.12 2.22
C VAL A 112 3.93 5.79 2.08
N THR A 113 4.44 5.89 0.85
CA THR A 113 5.76 6.46 0.61
C THR A 113 5.80 7.97 0.85
N THR A 114 4.74 8.69 0.48
CA THR A 114 4.67 10.14 0.68
C THR A 114 4.74 10.51 2.17
N VAL A 115 4.04 9.75 3.02
CA VAL A 115 4.05 9.99 4.47
C VAL A 115 5.42 9.67 5.08
N LEU A 116 6.03 8.54 4.71
CA LEU A 116 7.35 8.13 5.24
C LEU A 116 8.49 9.09 4.86
N LEU A 117 8.40 9.76 3.71
CA LEU A 117 9.41 10.72 3.28
C LEU A 117 9.22 12.11 3.91
N MET A 118 8.01 12.42 4.38
CA MET A 118 7.64 13.70 4.99
C MET A 118 7.81 13.70 6.51
N VAL A 119 7.77 12.52 7.14
CA VAL A 119 8.10 12.32 8.55
C VAL A 119 9.58 11.89 8.62
N PRO A 120 10.53 12.81 8.85
CA PRO A 120 11.93 12.43 9.09
C PRO A 120 12.09 11.59 10.36
#